data_AF-A0A0M3DI98-F1
#
_entry.id   AF-A0A0M3DI98-F1
#
_cell.length_a   1.000
_cell.length_b   1.000
_cell.length_c   1.000
_cell.angle_alpha   90.00
_cell.angle_beta   90.00
_cell.angle_gamma   90.00
#
_symmetry.space_group_name_H-M   'P 1'
#
loop_
_entity.id
_entity.type
_entity.pdbx_description
1 polymer ?
#
loop_
_entity_poly.entity_id
_entity_poly.type
_entity_poly.pdbx_seq_one_letter_code
_entity_poly.pdbx_strand_id
1 'polypeptide(L)'
;MYNWIYPNPMQLQNSINLIESSVEDESSAAEFYQWLIDNIPTDNLSKRQVSKIKKIIESIRDDELSHNKSFKKIYTNITGKEALPQKESFIAPENFRVGIEDALDGELNAVKKYREIIEGLPSTYYRDKVFNILSDELRHSNLYNFIYTNITAGNETSPK
;
A
#
# COMPACT_ATOMS: atom_id res chain seq x y z
N MET A 1 4.37 26.75 -31.42
CA MET A 1 5.36 26.15 -30.50
C MET A 1 4.66 25.92 -29.18
N TYR A 2 4.27 24.68 -28.88
CA TYR A 2 3.72 24.35 -27.57
C TYR A 2 4.88 24.29 -26.58
N ASN A 3 4.92 25.24 -25.66
CA ASN A 3 5.91 25.28 -24.60
C ASN A 3 5.80 24.03 -23.72
N TRP A 4 6.94 23.42 -23.42
CA TRP A 4 7.10 22.34 -22.44
C TRP A 4 6.86 22.85 -21.01
N ILE A 5 5.62 23.24 -20.69
CA ILE A 5 5.24 23.61 -19.33
C ILE A 5 5.04 22.31 -18.55
N TYR A 6 5.94 22.05 -17.61
CA TYR A 6 5.92 20.87 -16.76
C TYR A 6 5.82 21.25 -15.27
N PRO A 7 4.90 20.62 -14.51
CA PRO A 7 3.72 19.90 -15.00
C PRO A 7 2.73 20.90 -15.61
N ASN A 8 1.96 20.49 -16.63
CA ASN A 8 0.87 21.34 -17.11
C ASN A 8 -0.32 21.30 -16.12
N PRO A 9 -1.23 22.29 -16.15
CA PRO A 9 -2.34 22.37 -15.19
C PRO A 9 -3.24 21.13 -15.14
N MET A 10 -3.41 20.43 -16.27
CA MET A 10 -4.23 19.21 -16.34
C MET A 10 -3.54 18.03 -15.68
N GLN A 11 -2.21 17.89 -15.83
CA GLN A 11 -1.42 16.89 -15.12
C GLN A 11 -1.44 17.13 -13.62
N LEU A 12 -1.27 18.39 -13.19
CA LEU A 12 -1.35 18.74 -11.77
C LEU A 12 -2.72 18.41 -11.18
N GLN A 13 -3.80 18.76 -11.89
CA GLN A 13 -5.15 18.45 -11.41
C GLN A 13 -5.40 16.93 -11.32
N ASN A 14 -4.89 16.16 -12.29
CA ASN A 14 -4.96 14.69 -12.23
C ASN A 14 -4.23 14.16 -10.99
N SER A 15 -3.00 14.60 -10.74
CA SER A 15 -2.24 14.20 -9.54
C SER A 15 -2.95 14.57 -8.25
N ILE A 16 -3.58 15.74 -8.17
CA ILE A 16 -4.36 16.15 -6.98
C ILE A 16 -5.51 15.18 -6.72
N ASN A 17 -6.27 14.81 -7.76
CA ASN A 17 -7.39 13.88 -7.64
C ASN A 17 -6.90 12.48 -7.22
N LEU A 18 -5.79 12.01 -7.82
CA LEU A 18 -5.20 10.74 -7.48
C LEU A 18 -4.70 10.73 -6.03
N ILE A 19 -4.00 11.79 -5.58
CA ILE A 19 -3.57 11.96 -4.19
C ILE A 19 -4.77 11.89 -3.24
N GLU A 20 -5.89 12.54 -3.57
CA GLU A 20 -7.10 12.47 -2.75
C GLU A 20 -7.63 11.05 -2.62
N SER A 21 -7.71 10.31 -3.73
CA SER A 21 -8.13 8.90 -3.71
C SER A 21 -7.17 8.02 -2.90
N SER A 22 -5.86 8.28 -3.00
CA SER A 22 -4.83 7.54 -2.26
C SER A 22 -4.91 7.77 -0.76
N VAL A 23 -5.56 8.83 -0.29
CA VAL A 23 -5.84 8.97 1.15
C VAL A 23 -6.83 7.92 1.64
N GLU A 24 -7.75 7.43 0.81
CA GLU A 24 -8.59 6.28 1.19
C GLU A 24 -7.88 4.97 0.94
N ASP A 25 -7.19 4.79 -0.20
CA ASP A 25 -6.49 3.53 -0.49
C ASP A 25 -5.47 3.16 0.61
N GLU A 26 -4.72 4.15 1.08
CA GLU A 26 -3.71 4.03 2.15
C GLU A 26 -4.31 4.01 3.55
N SER A 27 -5.63 4.16 3.65
CA SER A 27 -6.33 4.02 4.91
C SER A 27 -6.25 2.56 5.33
N SER A 28 -5.36 2.24 6.26
CA SER A 28 -5.37 0.90 6.83
C SER A 28 -6.65 0.70 7.63
N ALA A 29 -7.58 -0.09 7.08
CA ALA A 29 -8.66 -0.63 7.86
C ALA A 29 -8.03 -1.50 8.95
N ALA A 30 -8.06 -1.02 10.20
CA ALA A 30 -7.57 -1.78 11.35
C ALA A 30 -8.17 -3.20 11.36
N GLU A 31 -9.40 -3.32 10.87
CA GLU A 31 -10.13 -4.58 10.67
C GLU A 31 -9.44 -5.52 9.67
N PHE A 32 -8.92 -5.03 8.54
CA PHE A 32 -8.23 -5.86 7.54
C PHE A 32 -6.92 -6.44 8.06
N TYR A 33 -6.03 -5.59 8.58
CA TYR A 33 -4.73 -6.06 9.08
C TYR A 33 -4.89 -6.96 10.31
N GLN A 34 -5.85 -6.64 11.19
CA GLN A 34 -6.17 -7.51 12.32
C GLN A 34 -6.72 -8.86 11.83
N TRP A 35 -7.61 -8.85 10.85
CA TRP A 35 -8.14 -10.07 10.24
C TRP A 35 -7.02 -10.92 9.62
N LEU A 36 -6.08 -10.32 8.89
CA LEU A 36 -4.91 -11.06 8.37
C LEU A 36 -4.13 -11.72 9.50
N ILE A 37 -3.78 -10.96 10.56
CA ILE A 37 -3.01 -11.47 11.70
C ILE A 37 -3.72 -12.65 12.38
N ASP A 38 -5.04 -12.56 12.55
CA ASP A 38 -5.84 -13.57 13.24
C ASP A 38 -6.07 -14.83 12.39
N ASN A 39 -5.96 -14.71 11.07
CA ASN A 39 -6.23 -15.80 10.12
C ASN A 39 -4.95 -16.41 9.49
N ILE A 40 -3.76 -16.13 10.02
CA ILE A 40 -2.52 -16.78 9.56
C ILE A 40 -2.69 -18.31 9.68
N PRO A 41 -2.50 -19.11 8.60
CA PRO A 41 -2.76 -20.55 8.62
C PRO A 41 -1.67 -21.29 9.40
N THR A 42 -1.90 -21.51 10.70
CA THR A 42 -0.85 -22.03 11.60
C THR A 42 -0.57 -23.53 11.44
N ASP A 43 -1.51 -24.31 10.91
CA ASP A 43 -1.41 -25.79 10.83
C ASP A 43 -0.20 -26.30 10.04
N ASN A 44 0.22 -25.56 9.01
CA ASN A 44 1.31 -25.94 8.10
C ASN A 44 2.55 -25.04 8.22
N LEU A 45 2.64 -24.23 9.28
CA LEU A 45 3.71 -23.26 9.47
C LEU A 45 4.45 -23.51 10.77
N SER A 46 5.78 -23.38 10.74
CA SER A 46 6.56 -23.32 11.97
C SER A 46 6.20 -22.05 12.77
N LYS A 47 6.38 -22.09 14.10
CA LYS A 47 6.23 -20.89 14.97
C LYS A 47 7.07 -19.71 14.48
N ARG A 48 8.23 -19.98 13.89
CA ARG A 48 9.12 -18.97 13.30
C ARG A 48 8.46 -18.30 12.08
N GLN A 49 7.86 -19.07 11.18
CA GLN A 49 7.15 -18.54 10.01
C GLN A 49 5.94 -17.73 10.43
N VAL A 50 5.10 -18.23 11.35
CA VAL A 50 3.95 -17.48 11.88
C VAL A 50 4.38 -16.14 12.47
N SER A 51 5.42 -16.13 13.32
CA SER A 51 5.94 -14.89 13.90
C SER A 51 6.52 -13.94 12.85
N LYS A 52 7.19 -14.46 11.83
CA LYS A 52 7.75 -13.64 10.74
C LYS A 52 6.66 -13.02 9.87
N ILE A 53 5.64 -13.79 9.49
CA ILE A 53 4.49 -13.31 8.71
C ILE A 53 3.75 -12.21 9.49
N LYS A 54 3.46 -12.45 10.78
CA LYS A 54 2.82 -11.45 11.64
C LYS A 54 3.60 -10.12 11.66
N LYS A 55 4.92 -10.17 11.87
CA LYS A 55 5.78 -8.97 11.88
C LYS A 55 5.80 -8.25 10.54
N ILE A 56 5.73 -8.99 9.43
CA ILE A 56 5.64 -8.39 8.09
C ILE A 56 4.32 -7.62 7.95
N ILE A 57 3.19 -8.25 8.29
CA ILE A 57 1.87 -7.63 8.21
C ILE A 57 1.79 -6.38 9.10
N GLU A 58 2.34 -6.45 10.32
CA GLU A 58 2.43 -5.29 11.22
C GLU A 58 3.30 -4.16 10.62
N SER A 59 4.43 -4.48 9.99
CA SER A 59 5.28 -3.47 9.38
C SER A 59 4.61 -2.77 8.21
N ILE A 60 3.93 -3.52 7.33
CA ILE A 60 3.21 -2.94 6.18
C ILE A 60 2.12 -1.99 6.69
N ARG A 61 1.28 -2.44 7.64
CA ARG A 61 0.24 -1.58 8.25
C ARG A 61 0.80 -0.25 8.76
N ASP A 62 1.94 -0.28 9.44
CA ASP A 62 2.54 0.92 10.03
C ASP A 62 3.08 1.87 8.94
N ASP A 63 3.56 1.32 7.82
CA ASP A 63 3.96 2.06 6.64
C ASP A 63 2.74 2.70 5.94
N GLU A 64 1.65 1.97 5.69
CA GLU A 64 0.39 2.53 5.12
C GLU A 64 -0.14 3.70 5.97
N LEU A 65 -0.11 3.57 7.30
CA LEU A 65 -0.52 4.66 8.21
C LEU A 65 0.34 5.92 8.04
N SER A 66 1.62 5.75 7.69
CA SER A 66 2.55 6.83 7.41
C SER A 66 2.33 7.44 6.03
N HIS A 67 2.06 6.59 5.03
CA HIS A 67 1.73 6.99 3.67
C HIS A 67 0.42 7.78 3.62
N ASN A 68 -0.63 7.33 4.31
CA ASN A 68 -1.89 8.05 4.49
C ASN A 68 -1.68 9.48 5.00
N LYS A 69 -0.89 9.63 6.07
CA LYS A 69 -0.54 10.93 6.65
C LYS A 69 0.24 11.80 5.65
N SER A 70 1.13 11.17 4.87
CA SER A 70 1.92 11.83 3.85
C SER A 70 1.04 12.36 2.72
N PHE A 71 0.12 11.56 2.18
CA PHE A 71 -0.82 12.00 1.15
C PHE A 71 -1.76 13.10 1.65
N LYS A 72 -2.32 12.98 2.86
CA LYS A 72 -3.11 14.06 3.49
C LYS A 72 -2.33 15.36 3.53
N LYS A 73 -1.08 15.32 3.99
CA LYS A 73 -0.22 16.50 4.07
C LYS A 73 0.09 17.09 2.69
N ILE A 74 0.41 16.25 1.70
CA ILE A 74 0.67 16.70 0.33
C ILE A 74 -0.60 17.37 -0.24
N TYR A 75 -1.76 16.74 -0.09
CA TYR A 75 -3.03 17.27 -0.56
C TYR A 75 -3.32 18.64 0.05
N THR A 76 -3.23 18.76 1.38
CA THR A 76 -3.49 20.03 2.08
C THR A 76 -2.49 21.10 1.71
N ASN A 77 -1.21 20.77 1.55
CA ASN A 77 -0.21 21.75 1.12
C ASN A 77 -0.45 22.29 -0.30
N ILE A 78 -0.96 21.46 -1.21
CA ILE A 78 -1.20 21.87 -2.61
C ILE A 78 -2.55 22.60 -2.74
N THR A 79 -3.59 22.13 -2.06
CA THR A 79 -4.97 22.60 -2.28
C THR A 79 -5.44 23.62 -1.23
N GLY A 80 -4.80 23.66 -0.06
CA GLY A 80 -5.27 24.38 1.12
C GLY A 80 -6.49 23.75 1.80
N LYS A 81 -6.88 22.52 1.42
CA LYS A 81 -8.06 21.81 1.94
C LYS A 81 -7.68 20.51 2.62
N GLU A 82 -8.51 20.03 3.52
CA GLU A 82 -8.39 18.67 4.05
C GLU A 82 -8.94 17.67 3.03
N ALA A 83 -8.24 16.56 2.83
CA ALA A 83 -8.77 15.43 2.05
C ALA A 83 -9.91 14.77 2.83
N LEU A 84 -11.03 14.50 2.17
CA LEU A 84 -12.22 13.89 2.77
C LEU A 84 -12.42 12.49 2.18
N PRO A 85 -11.66 11.48 2.66
CA PRO A 85 -11.79 10.14 2.14
C PRO A 85 -13.16 9.55 2.50
N GLN A 86 -13.75 8.80 1.58
CA GLN A 86 -14.98 8.06 1.85
C GLN A 86 -14.60 6.73 2.47
N LYS A 87 -14.88 6.56 3.76
CA LYS A 87 -14.60 5.31 4.46
C LYS A 87 -15.41 4.17 3.84
N GLU A 88 -14.71 3.20 3.24
CA GLU A 88 -15.35 1.95 2.83
C GLU A 88 -15.57 1.02 4.02
N SER A 89 -16.61 0.19 3.95
CA SER A 89 -16.85 -0.84 4.95
C SER A 89 -15.93 -2.02 4.68
N PHE A 90 -15.28 -2.54 5.73
CA PHE A 90 -14.44 -3.71 5.59
C PHE A 90 -15.28 -4.94 5.20
N ILE A 91 -14.81 -5.66 4.18
CA ILE A 91 -15.32 -6.96 3.77
C ILE A 91 -14.19 -7.96 3.97
N ALA A 92 -14.43 -8.96 4.83
CA ALA A 92 -13.45 -10.00 5.08
C ALA A 92 -13.20 -10.82 3.79
N PRO A 93 -11.93 -11.07 3.41
CA PRO A 93 -11.61 -11.98 2.32
C PRO A 93 -12.11 -13.41 2.60
N GLU A 94 -12.29 -14.21 1.54
CA GLU A 94 -12.78 -15.59 1.65
C GLU A 94 -11.88 -16.46 2.55
N ASN A 95 -10.56 -16.26 2.43
CA ASN A 95 -9.55 -16.95 3.23
C ASN A 95 -8.23 -16.17 3.21
N PHE A 96 -7.29 -16.53 4.09
CA PHE A 96 -6.03 -15.80 4.24
C PHE A 96 -5.23 -15.70 2.93
N ARG A 97 -5.23 -16.76 2.10
CA ARG A 97 -4.52 -16.74 0.80
C ARG A 97 -5.12 -15.68 -0.12
N VAL A 98 -6.44 -15.64 -0.26
CA VAL A 98 -7.15 -14.62 -1.05
C VAL A 98 -6.85 -13.22 -0.51
N GLY A 99 -6.87 -13.03 0.81
CA GLY A 99 -6.52 -11.73 1.41
C GLY A 99 -5.09 -11.26 1.11
N ILE A 100 -4.14 -12.18 0.98
CA ILE A 100 -2.75 -11.86 0.57
C ILE A 100 -2.66 -11.55 -0.93
N GLU A 101 -3.43 -12.25 -1.77
CA GLU A 101 -3.51 -11.98 -3.22
C GLU A 101 -4.12 -10.59 -3.48
N ASP A 102 -5.25 -10.29 -2.83
CA ASP A 102 -5.93 -9.00 -2.95
C ASP A 102 -5.02 -7.85 -2.48
N ALA A 103 -4.30 -8.04 -1.37
CA ALA A 103 -3.33 -7.05 -0.88
C ALA A 103 -2.20 -6.83 -1.89
N LEU A 104 -1.60 -7.91 -2.41
CA LEU A 104 -0.54 -7.85 -3.41
C LEU A 104 -0.99 -7.09 -4.67
N ASP A 105 -2.20 -7.37 -5.17
CA ASP A 105 -2.74 -6.66 -6.33
C ASP A 105 -3.00 -5.18 -6.02
N GLY A 106 -3.43 -4.86 -4.80
CA GLY A 106 -3.50 -3.51 -4.27
C GLY A 106 -2.17 -2.77 -4.38
N GLU A 107 -1.10 -3.35 -3.83
CA GLU A 107 0.25 -2.76 -3.87
C GLU A 107 0.74 -2.52 -5.31
N LEU A 108 0.53 -3.48 -6.21
CA LEU A 108 0.94 -3.35 -7.60
C LEU A 108 0.15 -2.27 -8.35
N ASN A 109 -1.12 -2.05 -7.99
CA ASN A 109 -1.93 -0.98 -8.53
C ASN A 109 -1.53 0.39 -7.94
N ALA A 110 -1.17 0.44 -6.66
CA ALA A 110 -0.61 1.63 -6.01
C ALA A 110 0.68 2.09 -6.72
N VAL A 111 1.59 1.18 -7.08
CA VAL A 111 2.80 1.51 -7.87
C VAL A 111 2.47 2.21 -9.19
N LYS A 112 1.44 1.75 -9.92
CA LYS A 112 1.01 2.40 -11.17
C LYS A 112 0.45 3.79 -10.89
N LYS A 113 -0.46 3.90 -9.91
CA LYS A 113 -1.09 5.14 -9.50
C LYS A 113 -0.06 6.19 -9.05
N TYR A 114 0.91 5.80 -8.25
CA TYR A 114 1.88 6.73 -7.66
C TYR A 114 2.90 7.22 -8.68
N ARG A 115 3.18 6.43 -9.72
CA ARG A 115 3.93 6.91 -10.89
C ARG A 115 3.19 8.04 -11.60
N GLU A 116 1.88 7.89 -11.84
CA GLU A 116 1.05 8.94 -12.46
C GLU A 116 0.97 10.20 -11.58
N ILE A 117 0.88 10.04 -10.25
CA ILE A 117 0.93 11.18 -9.32
C ILE A 117 2.23 11.96 -9.51
N ILE A 118 3.39 11.28 -9.54
CA ILE A 118 4.72 11.91 -9.68
C ILE A 118 4.83 12.72 -10.99
N GLU A 119 4.17 12.27 -12.06
CA GLU A 119 4.22 12.94 -13.37
C GLU A 119 3.59 14.34 -13.34
N GLY A 120 2.56 14.58 -12.52
CA GLY A 120 1.89 15.88 -12.42
C GLY A 120 2.32 16.75 -11.24
N LEU A 121 3.28 16.33 -10.42
CA LEU A 121 3.71 17.10 -9.25
C LEU A 121 4.74 18.20 -9.62
N PRO A 122 4.59 19.43 -9.09
CA PRO A 122 5.35 20.60 -9.56
C PRO A 122 6.72 20.76 -8.90
N SER A 123 7.01 19.98 -7.85
CA SER A 123 8.20 20.14 -7.02
C SER A 123 8.88 18.80 -6.79
N THR A 124 10.21 18.79 -6.83
CA THR A 124 11.03 17.64 -6.45
C THR A 124 10.73 17.18 -5.03
N TYR A 125 10.43 18.10 -4.11
CA TYR A 125 10.04 17.74 -2.73
C TYR A 125 8.83 16.80 -2.69
N TYR A 126 7.77 17.11 -3.44
CA TYR A 126 6.58 16.25 -3.48
C TYR A 126 6.85 14.95 -4.25
N ARG A 127 7.59 15.05 -5.37
CA ARG A 127 7.96 13.88 -6.18
C ARG A 127 8.78 12.87 -5.37
N ASP A 128 9.76 13.33 -4.60
CA ASP A 128 10.60 12.47 -3.76
C ASP A 128 9.78 11.80 -2.64
N LYS A 129 8.80 12.52 -2.07
CA LYS A 129 7.89 11.95 -1.07
C LYS A 129 7.05 10.83 -1.65
N VAL A 130 6.42 11.04 -2.80
CA VAL A 130 5.61 10.00 -3.45
C VAL A 130 6.50 8.87 -4.00
N PHE A 131 7.73 9.17 -4.43
CA PHE A 131 8.69 8.14 -4.85
C PHE A 131 9.09 7.20 -3.71
N ASN A 132 9.25 7.72 -2.49
CA ASN A 132 9.53 6.88 -1.33
C ASN A 132 8.35 5.95 -1.02
N ILE A 133 7.11 6.45 -1.06
CA ILE A 133 5.89 5.66 -0.90
C ILE A 133 5.82 4.56 -1.97
N LEU A 134 5.95 4.93 -3.25
CA LEU A 134 6.01 3.96 -4.36
C LEU A 134 7.07 2.87 -4.16
N SER A 135 8.24 3.23 -3.60
CA SER A 135 9.31 2.27 -3.31
C SER A 135 8.96 1.33 -2.16
N ASP A 136 8.21 1.81 -1.17
CA ASP A 136 7.62 0.99 -0.13
C ASP A 136 6.58 0.03 -0.71
N GLU A 137 5.69 0.44 -1.62
CA GLU A 137 4.69 -0.49 -2.22
C GLU A 137 5.34 -1.60 -3.04
N LEU A 138 6.45 -1.29 -3.73
CA LEU A 138 7.26 -2.32 -4.37
C LEU A 138 7.83 -3.30 -3.33
N ARG A 139 8.28 -2.81 -2.18
CA ARG A 139 8.75 -3.67 -1.08
C ARG A 139 7.60 -4.47 -0.48
N HIS A 140 6.43 -3.87 -0.24
CA HIS A 140 5.23 -4.53 0.27
C HIS A 140 4.78 -5.66 -0.65
N SER A 141 4.73 -5.42 -1.97
CA SER A 141 4.47 -6.45 -2.98
C SER A 141 5.42 -7.66 -2.85
N ASN A 142 6.72 -7.40 -2.64
CA ASN A 142 7.71 -8.47 -2.44
C ASN A 142 7.49 -9.22 -1.11
N LEU A 143 7.07 -8.52 -0.06
CA LEU A 143 6.77 -9.10 1.25
C LEU A 143 5.50 -9.95 1.20
N TYR A 144 4.45 -9.54 0.48
CA TYR A 144 3.27 -10.36 0.24
C TYR A 144 3.60 -11.60 -0.59
N ASN A 145 4.44 -11.48 -1.62
CA ASN A 145 4.95 -12.65 -2.35
C ASN A 145 5.72 -13.63 -1.44
N PHE A 146 6.52 -13.12 -0.49
CA PHE A 146 7.17 -13.95 0.51
C PHE A 146 6.16 -14.68 1.39
N ILE A 147 5.11 -14.00 1.88
CA ILE A 147 4.04 -14.62 2.67
C ILE A 147 3.35 -15.70 1.84
N TYR A 148 2.89 -15.36 0.63
CA TYR A 148 2.20 -16.26 -0.28
C TYR A 148 3.01 -17.54 -0.56
N THR A 149 4.31 -17.38 -0.82
CA THR A 149 5.21 -18.53 -1.04
C THR A 149 5.33 -19.39 0.23
N ASN A 150 5.43 -18.79 1.41
CA ASN A 150 5.58 -19.53 2.66
C ASN A 150 4.31 -20.30 3.06
N ILE A 151 3.13 -19.77 2.77
CA ILE A 151 1.86 -20.47 3.07
C ILE A 151 1.52 -21.55 2.04
N THR A 152 2.04 -21.46 0.82
CA THR A 152 1.79 -22.43 -0.26
C THR A 152 2.85 -23.54 -0.35
N ALA A 153 4.11 -23.22 -0.05
CA ALA A 153 5.23 -24.17 -0.13
C ALA A 153 5.33 -25.12 1.08
N GLY A 154 4.26 -25.30 1.85
CA GLY A 154 4.25 -26.03 3.13
C GLY A 154 5.08 -27.31 3.09
N ASN A 155 6.25 -27.26 3.77
CA ASN A 155 7.08 -28.34 4.33
C ASN A 155 8.55 -27.90 4.42
N GLU A 156 8.92 -27.10 5.43
CA GLU A 156 10.25 -27.32 6.02
C GLU A 156 10.15 -28.66 6.77
N THR A 157 10.34 -29.78 6.07
CA THR A 157 10.48 -31.08 6.73
C THR A 157 11.61 -30.95 7.73
N SER A 158 11.30 -31.09 9.01
CA SER A 158 12.33 -31.27 10.03
C SER A 158 13.22 -32.44 9.58
N PRO A 159 14.55 -32.30 9.55
CA PRO A 159 15.41 -33.45 9.29
C PRO A 159 15.11 -34.50 10.36
N LYS A 160 14.72 -35.70 9.92
CA LYS A 160 14.65 -36.89 10.78
C LYS A 160 16.03 -37.25 11.30
#